data_AF-A0A964VMF7-F1
#
_entry.id   AF-A0A964VMF7-F1
#
_cell.length_a   1.000
_cell.length_b   1.000
_cell.length_c   1.000
_cell.angle_alpha   90.00
_cell.angle_beta   90.00
_cell.angle_gamma   90.00
#
_symmetry.space_group_name_H-M   'P 1'
#
loop_
_entity.id
_entity.type
_entity.pdbx_description
1 polymer ?
#
loop_
_entity_poly.entity_id
_entity_poly.type
_entity_poly.pdbx_seq_one_letter_code
_entity_poly.pdbx_strand_id
1 'polypeptide(L)'
;MLEPPDIHYLSAALGWMELGNFREAKAELARISTTLAEHADVLEVRWLILAAEQNWPAALEMARILLKGDPDRPFGWLHQAYALRRVPDGGLQAAWDALHPVADRFPQEPTIPYNLSCYACQMGRLEEARKWLQRACAVGGKASVKSMALADADLEPLWNEIRRW
;
A
#
# COMPACT_ATOMS: atom_id res chain seq x y z
N MET A 1 -21.01 -7.12 2.55
CA MET A 1 -21.40 -6.21 1.47
C MET A 1 -21.90 -4.95 2.14
N LEU A 2 -21.38 -3.79 1.74
CA LEU A 2 -21.84 -2.50 2.23
C LEU A 2 -23.14 -2.13 1.50
N GLU A 3 -24.17 -1.80 2.27
CA GLU A 3 -25.49 -1.42 1.75
C GLU A 3 -25.79 0.04 2.08
N PRO A 4 -26.79 0.68 1.43
CA PRO A 4 -27.26 1.99 1.83
C PRO A 4 -27.72 2.01 3.30
N PRO A 5 -27.41 3.06 4.07
CA PRO A 5 -26.74 4.29 3.66
C PRO A 5 -25.20 4.23 3.70
N ASP A 6 -24.59 3.19 4.28
CA ASP A 6 -23.14 3.11 4.54
C ASP A 6 -22.30 3.18 3.26
N ILE A 7 -22.77 2.57 2.17
CA ILE A 7 -22.10 2.66 0.86
C ILE A 7 -22.05 4.10 0.33
N HIS A 8 -23.06 4.93 0.63
CA HIS A 8 -23.07 6.34 0.22
C HIS A 8 -22.09 7.17 1.03
N TYR A 9 -21.96 6.89 2.33
CA TYR A 9 -20.95 7.54 3.18
C TYR A 9 -19.53 7.17 2.76
N LEU A 10 -19.28 5.90 2.46
CA LEU A 10 -17.98 5.47 1.94
C LEU A 10 -17.66 6.14 0.59
N SER A 11 -18.63 6.20 -0.31
CA SER A 11 -18.47 6.87 -1.62
C SER A 11 -18.18 8.36 -1.46
N ALA A 12 -18.89 9.04 -0.56
CA ALA A 12 -18.65 10.45 -0.24
C ALA A 12 -17.26 10.67 0.39
N ALA A 13 -16.82 9.77 1.28
CA ALA A 13 -15.49 9.83 1.87
C ALA A 13 -14.38 9.72 0.82
N LEU A 14 -14.52 8.80 -0.15
CA LEU A 14 -13.60 8.67 -1.29
C LEU A 14 -13.58 9.93 -2.15
N GLY A 15 -14.75 10.49 -2.48
CA GLY A 15 -14.84 11.73 -3.25
C GLY A 15 -14.16 12.91 -2.56
N TRP A 16 -14.33 13.05 -1.23
CA TRP A 16 -13.63 14.09 -0.47
C TRP A 16 -12.11 13.86 -0.42
N MET A 17 -11.67 12.61 -0.34
CA MET A 17 -10.25 12.25 -0.36
C MET A 17 -9.59 12.60 -1.70
N GLU A 18 -10.26 12.35 -2.83
CA GLU A 18 -9.78 12.74 -4.16
C GLU A 18 -9.62 14.26 -4.31
N LEU A 19 -10.41 15.04 -3.57
CA LEU A 19 -10.30 16.51 -3.49
C LEU A 19 -9.28 16.99 -2.44
N GLY A 20 -8.59 16.07 -1.74
CA GLY A 20 -7.64 16.38 -0.66
C GLY A 20 -8.30 16.87 0.63
N ASN A 21 -9.63 16.74 0.76
CA ASN A 21 -10.38 17.21 1.91
C ASN A 21 -10.56 16.10 2.96
N PHE A 22 -9.49 15.80 3.69
CA PHE A 22 -9.46 14.69 4.65
C PHE A 22 -10.39 14.89 5.86
N ARG A 23 -10.69 16.14 6.23
CA ARG A 23 -11.61 16.45 7.33
C ARG A 23 -13.03 16.00 6.97
N GLU A 24 -13.48 16.31 5.77
CA GLU A 24 -14.81 15.95 5.28
C GLU A 24 -14.89 14.44 5.00
N ALA A 25 -13.81 13.84 4.48
CA ALA A 25 -13.73 12.39 4.34
C ALA A 25 -13.90 11.66 5.68
N LYS A 26 -13.21 12.10 6.73
CA LYS A 26 -13.37 11.56 8.09
C LYS A 26 -14.79 11.75 8.64
N ALA A 27 -15.40 12.90 8.37
CA ALA A 27 -16.77 13.18 8.80
C ALA A 27 -17.76 12.20 8.17
N GLU A 28 -17.61 11.86 6.89
CA GLU A 28 -18.45 10.85 6.24
C GLU A 28 -18.19 9.44 6.81
N LEU A 29 -16.93 9.05 7.04
CA LEU A 29 -16.61 7.76 7.65
C LEU A 29 -17.14 7.61 9.09
N ALA A 30 -17.32 8.71 9.82
CA ALA A 30 -17.90 8.70 11.17
C ALA A 30 -19.42 8.43 11.16
N ARG A 31 -20.08 8.54 9.99
CA ARG A 31 -21.51 8.25 9.82
C ARG A 31 -21.76 6.78 9.50
N ILE A 32 -20.72 6.02 9.18
CA ILE A 32 -20.83 4.59 8.93
C ILE A 32 -21.25 3.87 10.21
N SER A 33 -22.19 2.94 10.08
CA SER A 33 -22.71 2.15 11.19
C SER A 33 -21.60 1.43 11.96
N THR A 34 -21.76 1.28 13.27
CA THR A 34 -20.77 0.62 14.12
C THR A 34 -20.52 -0.84 13.72
N THR A 35 -21.55 -1.51 13.19
CA THR A 35 -21.45 -2.89 12.67
C THR A 35 -20.54 -3.00 11.45
N LEU A 36 -20.42 -1.94 10.63
CA LEU A 36 -19.60 -1.91 9.43
C LEU A 36 -18.33 -1.06 9.60
N ALA A 37 -18.08 -0.52 10.80
CA ALA A 37 -16.90 0.30 11.09
C ALA A 37 -15.57 -0.46 10.89
N GLU A 38 -15.59 -1.78 11.03
CA GLU A 38 -14.44 -2.69 10.79
C GLU A 38 -14.54 -3.42 9.45
N HIS A 39 -15.46 -3.04 8.58
CA HIS A 39 -15.51 -3.58 7.22
C HIS A 39 -14.22 -3.20 6.47
N ALA A 40 -13.64 -4.15 5.73
CA ALA A 40 -12.34 -3.99 5.08
C ALA A 40 -12.25 -2.70 4.22
N ASP A 41 -13.24 -2.46 3.36
CA ASP A 41 -13.25 -1.25 2.50
C ASP A 41 -13.28 0.06 3.31
N VAL A 42 -13.92 0.06 4.48
CA VAL A 42 -13.98 1.23 5.38
C VAL A 42 -12.62 1.46 6.05
N LEU A 43 -12.02 0.38 6.55
CA LEU A 43 -10.70 0.42 7.17
C LEU A 43 -9.61 0.82 6.16
N GLU A 44 -9.73 0.43 4.90
CA GLU A 44 -8.82 0.83 3.82
C GLU A 44 -8.87 2.34 3.60
N VAL A 45 -10.05 2.95 3.49
CA VAL A 45 -10.16 4.42 3.36
C VAL A 45 -9.63 5.14 4.60
N ARG A 46 -9.87 4.61 5.81
CA ARG A 46 -9.26 5.14 7.04
C ARG A 46 -7.75 5.08 6.97
N TRP A 47 -7.18 3.97 6.49
CA TRP A 47 -5.75 3.82 6.31
C TRP A 47 -5.20 4.86 5.32
N LEU A 48 -5.85 5.04 4.16
CA LEU A 48 -5.44 6.01 3.14
C LEU A 48 -5.40 7.44 3.69
N ILE A 49 -6.39 7.83 4.49
CA ILE A 49 -6.42 9.15 5.14
C ILE A 49 -5.26 9.29 6.13
N LEU A 50 -5.02 8.27 6.97
CA LEU A 50 -3.92 8.31 7.94
C LEU A 50 -2.54 8.36 7.26
N ALA A 51 -2.38 7.63 6.16
CA ALA A 51 -1.18 7.67 5.34
C ALA A 51 -0.97 9.05 4.68
N ALA A 52 -2.03 9.67 4.17
CA ALA A 52 -1.98 11.00 3.58
C ALA A 52 -1.60 12.08 4.63
N GLU A 53 -2.07 11.93 5.86
CA GLU A 53 -1.69 12.77 7.00
C GLU A 53 -0.32 12.39 7.61
N GLN A 54 0.34 11.37 7.07
CA GLN A 54 1.61 10.83 7.57
C GLN A 54 1.57 10.38 9.04
N ASN A 55 0.38 10.03 9.54
CA ASN A 55 0.21 9.45 10.87
C ASN A 55 0.54 7.95 10.82
N TRP A 56 1.82 7.64 10.62
CA TRP A 56 2.30 6.27 10.41
C TRP A 56 2.00 5.31 11.55
N PRO A 57 2.07 5.70 12.85
CA PRO A 57 1.69 4.80 13.93
C PRO A 57 0.22 4.37 13.86
N ALA A 58 -0.69 5.31 13.59
CA ALA A 58 -2.11 5.00 13.44
C ALA A 58 -2.39 4.22 12.14
N ALA A 59 -1.71 4.57 11.04
CA ALA A 59 -1.82 3.84 9.78
C ALA A 59 -1.34 2.39 9.94
N LEU A 60 -0.25 2.15 10.68
CA LEU A 60 0.24 0.80 10.97
C LEU A 60 -0.78 -0.01 11.77
N GLU A 61 -1.41 0.59 12.78
CA GLU A 61 -2.45 -0.08 13.55
C GLU A 61 -3.66 -0.42 12.66
N MET A 62 -4.10 0.51 11.82
CA MET A 62 -5.21 0.29 10.89
C MET A 62 -4.90 -0.84 9.89
N ALA A 63 -3.66 -0.91 9.38
CA ALA A 63 -3.22 -1.98 8.50
C ALA A 63 -3.21 -3.35 9.19
N ARG A 64 -2.86 -3.41 10.48
CA ARG A 64 -2.89 -4.65 11.28
C ARG A 64 -4.31 -5.13 11.53
N ILE A 65 -5.25 -4.21 11.78
CA ILE A 65 -6.68 -4.54 11.91
C ILE A 65 -7.21 -5.10 10.59
N LEU A 66 -6.94 -4.43 9.47
CA LEU A 66 -7.26 -4.93 8.12
C LEU A 66 -6.72 -6.35 7.91
N LEU A 67 -5.44 -6.54 8.19
CA LEU A 67 -4.77 -7.82 7.99
C LEU A 67 -5.36 -8.95 8.86
N LYS A 68 -5.72 -8.63 10.11
CA LYS A 68 -6.34 -9.59 11.02
C LYS A 68 -7.75 -9.98 10.56
N GLY A 69 -8.51 -9.03 10.02
CA GLY A 69 -9.89 -9.24 9.56
C GLY A 69 -9.98 -9.99 8.22
N ASP A 70 -9.08 -9.70 7.29
CA ASP A 70 -9.08 -10.29 5.95
C ASP A 70 -7.63 -10.55 5.44
N PRO A 71 -6.99 -11.65 5.89
CA PRO A 71 -5.59 -11.95 5.57
C PRO A 71 -5.35 -12.37 4.12
N ASP A 72 -6.42 -12.57 3.35
CA ASP A 72 -6.39 -12.97 1.93
C ASP A 72 -6.57 -11.77 0.98
N ARG A 73 -6.69 -10.55 1.51
CA ARG A 73 -6.53 -9.32 0.73
C ARG A 73 -5.08 -8.82 0.76
N PRO A 74 -4.50 -8.47 -0.40
CA PRO A 74 -3.12 -7.97 -0.45
C PRO A 74 -2.94 -6.61 0.24
N PHE A 75 -3.99 -5.77 0.26
CA PHE A 75 -3.88 -4.39 0.78
C PHE A 75 -3.45 -4.32 2.23
N GLY A 76 -3.93 -5.21 3.12
CA GLY A 76 -3.49 -5.25 4.51
C GLY A 76 -1.97 -5.44 4.65
N TRP A 77 -1.39 -6.35 3.86
CA TRP A 77 0.05 -6.61 3.83
C TRP A 77 0.85 -5.43 3.24
N LEU A 78 0.38 -4.87 2.13
CA LEU A 78 0.99 -3.71 1.46
C LEU A 78 1.00 -2.48 2.36
N HIS A 79 -0.14 -2.17 2.97
CA HIS A 79 -0.33 -1.06 3.89
C HIS A 79 0.52 -1.20 5.14
N GLN A 80 0.61 -2.43 5.70
CA GLN A 80 1.45 -2.71 6.85
C GLN A 80 2.92 -2.46 6.52
N ALA A 81 3.42 -2.99 5.41
CA ALA A 81 4.80 -2.79 4.99
C ALA A 81 5.10 -1.30 4.71
N TYR A 82 4.18 -0.60 4.05
CA TYR A 82 4.32 0.81 3.74
C TYR A 82 4.40 1.69 5.00
N ALA A 83 3.60 1.39 6.02
CA ALA A 83 3.64 2.07 7.31
C ALA A 83 4.87 1.67 8.14
N LEU A 84 5.24 0.39 8.17
CA LEU A 84 6.42 -0.12 8.87
C LEU A 84 7.70 0.55 8.39
N ARG A 85 7.80 0.90 7.10
CA ARG A 85 8.94 1.67 6.58
C ARG A 85 9.12 3.04 7.27
N ARG A 86 8.04 3.63 7.79
CA ARG A 86 7.96 5.07 8.14
C ARG A 86 7.67 5.36 9.62
N VAL A 87 7.28 4.37 10.41
CA VAL A 87 7.16 4.54 11.87
C VAL A 87 8.53 4.75 12.52
N PRO A 88 8.62 5.43 13.68
CA PRO A 88 9.90 5.76 14.32
C PRO A 88 10.81 4.55 14.59
N ASP A 89 10.25 3.43 15.04
CA ASP A 89 11.00 2.20 15.34
C ASP A 89 10.97 1.18 14.18
N GLY A 90 10.67 1.67 12.97
CA GLY A 90 10.49 0.87 11.76
C GLY A 90 11.72 0.87 10.86
N GLY A 91 11.46 0.81 9.55
CA GLY A 91 12.48 0.93 8.51
C GLY A 91 12.31 -0.07 7.37
N LEU A 92 13.25 -0.04 6.42
CA LEU A 92 13.21 -0.87 5.21
C LEU A 92 13.22 -2.37 5.53
N GLN A 93 14.02 -2.79 6.52
CA GLN A 93 14.08 -4.19 6.93
C GLN A 93 12.75 -4.66 7.51
N ALA A 94 12.10 -3.87 8.37
CA ALA A 94 10.79 -4.20 8.93
C ALA A 94 9.71 -4.29 7.83
N ALA A 95 9.73 -3.37 6.87
CA ALA A 95 8.81 -3.41 5.72
C ALA A 95 9.04 -4.65 4.83
N TRP A 96 10.31 -5.00 4.59
CA TRP A 96 10.71 -6.20 3.87
C TRP A 96 10.22 -7.47 4.58
N ASP A 97 10.52 -7.62 5.87
CA ASP A 97 10.18 -8.82 6.65
C ASP A 97 8.66 -9.03 6.76
N ALA A 98 7.87 -7.96 6.70
CA ALA A 98 6.43 -8.03 6.65
C ALA A 98 5.87 -8.45 5.29
N LEU A 99 6.52 -8.06 4.18
CA LEU A 99 5.97 -8.21 2.82
C LEU A 99 6.54 -9.42 2.07
N HIS A 100 7.84 -9.69 2.22
CA HIS A 100 8.54 -10.74 1.49
C HIS A 100 7.93 -12.14 1.70
N PRO A 101 7.59 -12.58 2.93
CA PRO A 101 7.06 -13.93 3.17
C PRO A 101 5.72 -14.21 2.49
N VAL A 102 4.97 -13.17 2.13
CA VAL A 102 3.63 -13.31 1.54
C VAL A 102 3.60 -13.04 0.04
N ALA A 103 4.74 -12.76 -0.60
CA ALA A 103 4.81 -12.43 -2.01
C ALA A 103 4.22 -13.53 -2.92
N ASP A 104 4.44 -14.80 -2.56
CA ASP A 104 3.94 -15.94 -3.33
C ASP A 104 2.46 -16.26 -3.08
N ARG A 105 1.85 -15.68 -2.02
CA ARG A 105 0.40 -15.80 -1.77
C ARG A 105 -0.41 -14.94 -2.74
N PHE A 106 0.19 -13.88 -3.29
CA PHE A 106 -0.49 -12.90 -4.14
C PHE A 106 0.21 -12.76 -5.49
N PRO A 107 0.28 -13.83 -6.31
CA PRO A 107 1.07 -13.83 -7.55
C PRO A 107 0.56 -12.86 -8.62
N GLN A 108 -0.70 -12.41 -8.51
CA GLN A 108 -1.34 -11.47 -9.45
C GLN A 108 -1.30 -10.01 -8.97
N GLU A 109 -0.73 -9.73 -7.79
CA GLU A 109 -0.62 -8.37 -7.27
C GLU A 109 0.76 -7.78 -7.62
N PRO A 110 0.86 -6.87 -8.61
CA PRO A 110 2.15 -6.33 -9.05
C PRO A 110 2.79 -5.36 -8.05
N THR A 111 2.02 -4.78 -7.13
CA THR A 111 2.52 -3.80 -6.15
C THR A 111 3.46 -4.46 -5.13
N ILE A 112 3.23 -5.74 -4.81
CA ILE A 112 4.07 -6.49 -3.86
C ILE A 112 5.51 -6.64 -4.38
N PRO A 113 5.77 -7.27 -5.54
CA PRO A 113 7.12 -7.35 -6.09
C PRO A 113 7.71 -5.98 -6.41
N TYR A 114 6.90 -4.98 -6.75
CA TYR A 114 7.39 -3.61 -6.96
C TYR A 114 7.95 -3.02 -5.66
N ASN A 115 7.18 -3.04 -4.56
CA ASN A 115 7.64 -2.51 -3.27
C ASN A 115 8.85 -3.28 -2.72
N LEU A 116 8.90 -4.60 -2.90
CA LEU A 116 10.08 -5.40 -2.56
C LEU A 116 11.31 -4.95 -3.36
N SER A 117 11.15 -4.65 -4.66
CA SER A 117 12.24 -4.09 -5.44
C SER A 117 12.76 -2.77 -4.87
N CYS A 118 11.87 -1.84 -4.54
CA CYS A 118 12.22 -0.55 -3.93
C CYS A 118 12.97 -0.75 -2.61
N TYR A 119 12.47 -1.62 -1.72
CA TYR A 119 13.11 -1.89 -0.43
C TYR A 119 14.50 -2.51 -0.61
N ALA A 120 14.64 -3.53 -1.47
CA ALA A 120 15.93 -4.14 -1.78
C ALA A 120 16.92 -3.13 -2.37
N CYS A 121 16.46 -2.26 -3.28
CA CYS A 121 17.29 -1.25 -3.92
C CYS A 121 17.82 -0.25 -2.89
N GLN A 122 16.95 0.26 -2.02
CA GLN A 122 17.31 1.19 -0.95
C GLN A 122 18.20 0.55 0.14
N MET A 123 18.15 -0.77 0.31
CA MET A 123 19.07 -1.53 1.17
C MET A 123 20.39 -1.90 0.46
N GLY A 124 20.63 -1.45 -0.78
CA GLY A 124 21.83 -1.76 -1.56
C GLY A 124 21.87 -3.18 -2.16
N ARG A 125 20.77 -3.94 -2.07
CA ARG A 125 20.64 -5.31 -2.58
C ARG A 125 20.22 -5.30 -4.04
N LEU A 126 21.05 -4.72 -4.91
CA LEU A 126 20.67 -4.42 -6.31
C LEU A 126 20.30 -5.67 -7.12
N GLU A 127 20.99 -6.80 -6.93
CA GLU A 127 20.64 -8.06 -7.61
C GLU A 127 19.24 -8.57 -7.22
N GLU A 128 18.88 -8.44 -5.96
CA GLU A 128 17.56 -8.82 -5.45
C GLU A 128 16.49 -7.84 -5.95
N ALA A 129 16.80 -6.54 -5.92
CA ALA A 129 15.93 -5.50 -6.46
C ALA A 129 15.57 -5.75 -7.94
N ARG A 130 16.54 -6.13 -8.78
CA ARG A 130 16.30 -6.46 -10.19
C ARG A 130 15.35 -7.64 -10.37
N LYS A 131 15.53 -8.71 -9.61
CA LYS A 131 14.66 -9.90 -9.67
C LYS A 131 13.21 -9.55 -9.31
N TRP A 132 13.03 -8.79 -8.24
CA TRP A 132 11.71 -8.32 -7.83
C TRP A 132 11.08 -7.38 -8.86
N LEU A 133 11.86 -6.49 -9.46
CA LEU A 133 11.36 -5.57 -10.48
C LEU A 133 10.94 -6.30 -11.76
N GLN A 134 11.68 -7.34 -12.15
CA GLN A 134 11.31 -8.21 -13.27
C GLN A 134 10.00 -8.95 -12.99
N ARG A 135 9.82 -9.45 -11.76
CA ARG A 135 8.54 -10.06 -11.34
C ARG A 135 7.39 -9.04 -11.38
N ALA A 136 7.62 -7.81 -10.93
CA ALA A 136 6.63 -6.74 -11.06
C ALA A 136 6.28 -6.47 -12.53
N CYS A 137 7.27 -6.42 -13.43
CA CYS A 137 7.03 -6.26 -14.88
C CYS A 137 6.22 -7.42 -15.49
N ALA A 138 6.46 -8.65 -15.03
CA ALA A 138 5.76 -9.84 -15.52
C ALA A 138 4.26 -9.83 -15.17
N VAL A 139 3.89 -9.26 -14.01
CA VAL A 139 2.52 -9.21 -13.52
C VAL A 139 1.81 -7.91 -13.91
N GLY A 140 2.44 -6.76 -13.70
CA GLY A 140 1.84 -5.43 -13.89
C GLY A 140 2.06 -4.82 -15.27
N GLY A 141 2.78 -5.52 -16.16
CA GLY A 141 3.12 -5.06 -17.49
C GLY A 141 4.36 -4.16 -17.52
N LYS A 142 5.33 -4.54 -18.37
CA LYS A 142 6.65 -3.90 -18.47
C LYS A 142 6.60 -2.40 -18.72
N ALA A 143 5.71 -1.91 -19.59
CA ALA A 143 5.62 -0.48 -19.90
C ALA A 143 5.14 0.36 -18.71
N SER A 144 4.12 -0.12 -17.99
CA SER A 144 3.59 0.53 -16.80
C SER A 144 4.65 0.59 -15.69
N VAL A 145 5.26 -0.56 -15.39
CA VAL A 145 6.31 -0.66 -14.36
C VAL A 145 7.54 0.17 -14.71
N LYS A 146 7.96 0.22 -15.99
CA LYS A 146 9.06 1.08 -16.44
C LYS A 146 8.77 2.56 -16.15
N SER A 147 7.56 3.03 -16.45
CA SER A 147 7.16 4.42 -16.19
C SER A 147 7.19 4.74 -14.70
N MET A 148 6.62 3.87 -13.86
CA MET A 148 6.61 4.03 -12.41
C MET A 148 8.05 4.03 -11.85
N ALA A 149 8.86 3.07 -12.25
CA ALA A 149 10.22 2.89 -11.74
C ALA A 149 11.15 4.06 -12.07
N LEU A 150 10.97 4.71 -13.23
CA LEU A 150 11.75 5.90 -13.60
C LEU A 150 11.27 7.19 -12.91
N ALA A 151 10.10 7.17 -12.26
CA ALA A 151 9.59 8.26 -11.43
C ALA A 151 9.86 8.03 -9.93
N ASP A 152 10.27 6.82 -9.55
CA ASP A 152 10.50 6.42 -8.16
C ASP A 152 12.00 6.54 -7.81
N ALA A 153 12.31 7.46 -6.91
CA ALA A 153 13.66 7.70 -6.42
C ALA A 153 14.24 6.48 -5.68
N ASP A 154 13.39 5.59 -5.15
CA ASP A 154 13.86 4.37 -4.50
C ASP A 154 14.65 3.47 -5.45
N LEU A 155 14.35 3.56 -6.74
CA LEU A 155 14.93 2.78 -7.83
C LEU A 155 15.98 3.54 -8.65
N GLU A 156 16.40 4.73 -8.20
CA GLU A 156 17.42 5.54 -8.88
C GLU A 156 18.69 4.74 -9.23
N PRO A 157 19.26 3.89 -8.33
CA PRO A 157 20.42 3.07 -8.66
C PRO A 157 20.24 2.17 -9.90
N LEU A 158 19.00 1.83 -10.26
CA LEU A 158 18.67 0.98 -11.40
C LEU A 158 18.21 1.77 -12.65
N TRP A 159 18.01 3.09 -12.57
CA TRP A 159 17.43 3.87 -13.67
C TRP A 159 18.17 3.74 -15.01
N ASN A 160 19.51 3.67 -14.98
CA ASN A 160 20.31 3.50 -16.20
C ASN A 160 20.02 2.18 -16.91
N GLU A 161 19.73 1.12 -16.17
CA GLU A 161 19.32 -0.17 -16.71
C GLU A 161 17.87 -0.13 -17.19
N ILE A 162 16.98 0.43 -16.37
CA ILE A 162 15.54 0.55 -16.64
C ILE A 162 15.28 1.31 -17.95
N ARG A 163 16.01 2.40 -18.22
CA ARG A 163 15.86 3.16 -19.48
C ARG A 163 16.08 2.30 -20.73
N ARG A 164 16.95 1.29 -20.65
CA ARG A 164 17.35 0.40 -21.76
C ARG A 164 16.40 -0.77 -22.02
N TRP A 165 15.43 -0.98 -21.14
CA TRP A 165 14.43 -2.04 -21.28
C TRP A 165 13.54 -1.92 -22.50
#